data_AF-A0A352CQ15-F1
#
_entry.id   AF-A0A352CQ15-F1
#
_cell.length_a   1.000
_cell.length_b   1.000
_cell.length_c   1.000
_cell.angle_alpha   90.00
_cell.angle_beta   90.00
_cell.angle_gamma   90.00
#
_symmetry.space_group_name_H-M   'P 1'
#
loop_
_entity.id
_entity.type
_entity.pdbx_description
1 polymer ?
#
loop_
_entity_poly.entity_id
_entity_poly.type
_entity_poly.pdbx_seq_one_letter_code
_entity_poly.pdbx_strand_id
1 'polypeptide(L)'
;DKDAVCAVMCLAEAAAFYKKNGLTLWDQMINIYEKYGYYRESIHTITLKGIDGAEQIKGIMERIRKEPPKAFGELKVNRFVDYSKGPEVTGLPVSDVLYFDLENNSWCCVRPSGTEPKIKFYMGVKGTSLDDSDKKLEALKEAVVAMA
;
A
#
# COMPACT_ATOMS: atom_id res chain seq x y z
N ASP A 1 5.24 -21.97 0.18
CA ASP A 1 6.32 -21.33 -0.58
C ASP A 1 5.72 -20.53 -1.74
N LYS A 2 6.44 -19.57 -2.33
CA LYS A 2 5.98 -18.91 -3.57
C LYS A 2 6.25 -19.84 -4.75
N ASP A 3 5.27 -20.02 -5.64
CA ASP A 3 5.43 -20.86 -6.83
C ASP A 3 5.33 -20.01 -8.11
N ALA A 4 6.49 -19.59 -8.61
CA ALA A 4 6.58 -18.81 -9.83
C ALA A 4 6.21 -19.62 -11.09
N VAL A 5 6.46 -20.93 -11.10
CA VAL A 5 6.20 -21.78 -12.27
C VAL A 5 4.69 -21.93 -12.48
N CYS A 6 3.95 -22.21 -11.41
CA CYS A 6 2.49 -22.26 -11.46
C CYS A 6 1.90 -20.88 -11.83
N ALA A 7 2.43 -19.78 -11.29
CA ALA A 7 1.95 -18.44 -11.64
C ALA A 7 2.13 -18.13 -13.14
N VAL A 8 3.27 -18.49 -13.73
CA VAL A 8 3.53 -18.31 -15.17
C VAL A 8 2.63 -19.22 -16.01
N MET A 9 2.41 -20.47 -15.58
CA MET A 9 1.48 -21.38 -16.25
C MET A 9 0.06 -20.79 -16.29
N CYS A 10 -0.46 -20.29 -15.16
CA CYS A 10 -1.77 -19.63 -15.11
C CYS A 10 -1.83 -18.38 -16.00
N LEU A 11 -0.75 -17.57 -16.04
CA LEU A 11 -0.70 -16.39 -16.90
C LEU A 11 -0.69 -16.77 -18.39
N ALA A 12 0.01 -17.85 -18.76
CA ALA A 12 0.03 -18.38 -20.12
C ALA A 12 -1.35 -18.91 -20.53
N GLU A 13 -2.06 -19.59 -19.64
CA GLU A 13 -3.45 -20.03 -19.87
C GLU A 13 -4.38 -18.83 -20.08
N ALA A 14 -4.31 -17.81 -19.21
CA ALA A 14 -5.07 -16.57 -19.36
C ALA A 14 -4.77 -15.91 -20.71
N ALA A 15 -3.49 -15.80 -21.09
CA ALA A 15 -3.09 -15.22 -22.38
C ALA A 15 -3.68 -15.99 -23.57
N ALA A 16 -3.63 -17.33 -23.53
CA ALA A 16 -4.21 -18.18 -24.57
C ALA A 16 -5.75 -18.02 -24.65
N PHE A 17 -6.42 -17.99 -23.50
CA PHE A 17 -7.87 -17.79 -23.42
C PHE A 17 -8.29 -16.43 -23.99
N TYR A 18 -7.68 -15.33 -23.55
CA TYR A 18 -8.05 -14.00 -24.04
C TYR A 18 -7.68 -13.79 -25.51
N LYS A 19 -6.55 -14.35 -25.96
CA LYS A 19 -6.18 -14.32 -27.38
C LYS A 19 -7.23 -15.00 -28.27
N LYS A 20 -7.81 -16.13 -27.82
CA LYS A 20 -8.91 -16.80 -28.53
C LYS A 20 -10.15 -15.89 -28.67
N ASN A 21 -10.33 -14.95 -27.76
CA ASN A 21 -11.41 -13.96 -27.77
C ASN A 21 -11.01 -12.62 -28.44
N GLY A 22 -9.86 -12.55 -29.11
CA GLY A 22 -9.38 -11.34 -29.78
C GLY A 22 -8.87 -10.26 -28.83
N LEU A 23 -8.59 -10.60 -27.57
CA LEU A 23 -8.09 -9.69 -26.54
C LEU A 23 -6.64 -10.01 -26.16
N THR A 24 -5.89 -8.98 -25.80
CA THR A 24 -4.60 -9.11 -25.13
C THR A 24 -4.78 -9.17 -23.60
N LEU A 25 -3.73 -9.55 -22.88
CA LEU A 25 -3.70 -9.41 -21.41
C LEU A 25 -3.87 -7.95 -20.97
N TRP A 26 -3.36 -7.00 -21.77
CA TRP A 26 -3.53 -5.58 -21.49
C TRP A 26 -5.00 -5.17 -21.58
N ASP A 27 -5.70 -5.58 -22.64
CA ASP A 27 -7.13 -5.27 -22.81
C ASP A 27 -7.94 -5.85 -21.65
N GLN A 28 -7.63 -7.08 -21.23
CA GLN A 28 -8.29 -7.67 -20.07
C GLN A 28 -7.97 -6.92 -18.77
N MET A 29 -6.74 -6.44 -18.59
CA MET A 29 -6.40 -5.62 -17.42
C MET A 29 -7.20 -4.31 -17.41
N ILE A 30 -7.38 -3.67 -18.57
CA ILE A 30 -8.26 -2.50 -18.71
C ILE A 30 -9.71 -2.87 -18.33
N ASN A 31 -10.24 -4.00 -18.82
CA ASN A 31 -11.59 -4.46 -18.44
C ASN A 31 -11.74 -4.66 -16.92
N ILE A 32 -10.69 -5.14 -16.23
CA ILE A 32 -10.68 -5.29 -14.77
C ILE A 32 -10.73 -3.90 -14.11
N TYR A 33 -9.97 -2.93 -14.60
CA TYR A 33 -10.02 -1.56 -14.08
C TYR A 33 -11.36 -0.89 -14.32
N GLU A 34 -11.95 -1.04 -15.49
CA GLU A 34 -13.29 -0.49 -15.79
C GLU A 34 -14.36 -1.10 -14.85
N LYS A 35 -14.22 -2.39 -14.52
CA LYS A 35 -15.18 -3.08 -13.66
C LYS A 35 -15.04 -2.75 -12.17
N TYR A 36 -13.80 -2.67 -11.68
CA TYR A 36 -13.53 -2.60 -10.23
C TYR A 36 -12.93 -1.27 -9.77
N GLY A 37 -12.43 -0.46 -10.71
CA GLY A 37 -11.74 0.81 -10.52
C GLY A 37 -10.22 0.73 -10.77
N TYR A 38 -9.60 1.88 -10.99
CA TYR A 38 -8.19 2.00 -11.34
C TYR A 38 -7.34 2.08 -10.07
N TYR A 39 -6.93 0.92 -9.58
CA TYR A 39 -6.06 0.86 -8.40
C TYR A 39 -4.61 1.09 -8.80
N ARG A 40 -3.94 1.96 -8.04
CA ARG A 40 -2.52 2.28 -8.16
C ARG A 40 -1.88 2.30 -6.78
N GLU A 41 -0.67 1.76 -6.70
CA GLU A 41 0.06 1.59 -5.44
C GLU A 41 1.50 2.07 -5.59
N SER A 42 2.06 2.57 -4.50
CA SER A 42 3.48 2.94 -4.42
C SER A 42 4.05 2.62 -3.05
N ILE A 43 5.37 2.70 -2.97
CA ILE A 43 6.13 2.56 -1.75
C ILE A 43 7.15 3.67 -1.62
N HIS A 44 7.15 4.36 -0.48
CA HIS A 44 8.22 5.25 -0.08
C HIS A 44 9.04 4.60 1.04
N THR A 45 10.36 4.61 0.92
CA THR A 45 11.26 3.99 1.91
C THR A 45 12.25 5.03 2.42
N ILE A 46 12.26 5.24 3.73
CA ILE A 46 13.27 6.05 4.40
C ILE A 46 14.30 5.11 5.02
N THR A 47 15.57 5.39 4.77
CA THR A 47 16.69 4.66 5.38
C THR A 47 17.46 5.62 6.27
N LEU A 48 17.49 5.35 7.57
CA LEU A 48 18.26 6.14 8.54
C LEU A 48 19.60 5.45 8.78
N LYS A 49 20.70 6.18 8.61
CA LYS A 49 22.06 5.67 8.81
C LYS A 49 22.53 5.93 10.23
N GLY A 50 23.50 5.13 10.69
CA GLY A 50 24.12 5.28 12.01
C GLY A 50 23.54 4.33 13.06
N ILE A 51 24.17 4.32 14.23
CA ILE A 51 23.84 3.39 15.32
C ILE A 51 22.44 3.65 15.90
N ASP A 52 21.97 4.91 15.81
CA ASP A 52 20.68 5.35 16.35
C ASP A 52 19.52 5.24 15.35
N GLY A 53 19.76 4.78 14.11
CA GLY A 53 18.74 4.77 13.07
C GLY A 53 17.50 3.92 13.42
N ALA A 54 17.71 2.79 14.10
CA ALA A 54 16.62 1.94 14.58
C ALA A 54 15.79 2.61 15.69
N GLU A 55 16.44 3.35 16.59
CA GLU A 55 15.76 4.06 17.67
C GLU A 55 14.94 5.24 17.13
N GLN A 56 15.46 5.98 16.15
CA GLN A 56 14.71 7.03 15.45
C GLN A 56 13.46 6.47 14.76
N ILE A 57 13.58 5.33 14.07
CA ILE A 57 12.42 4.65 13.44
C ILE A 57 11.38 4.22 14.49
N LYS A 58 11.83 3.66 15.61
CA LYS A 58 10.95 3.32 16.72
C LYS A 58 10.21 4.55 17.24
N GLY A 59 10.92 5.67 17.41
CA GLY A 59 10.34 6.95 17.79
C GLY A 59 9.28 7.47 16.80
N ILE A 60 9.53 7.34 15.49
CA ILE A 60 8.55 7.68 14.44
C ILE A 60 7.28 6.83 14.60
N MET A 61 7.42 5.52 14.76
CA MET A 61 6.28 4.60 14.92
C MET A 61 5.49 4.90 16.20
N GLU A 62 6.16 5.15 17.33
CA GLU A 62 5.51 5.50 18.58
C GLU A 62 4.78 6.84 18.52
N ARG A 63 5.37 7.85 17.84
CA ARG A 63 4.73 9.15 17.61
C ARG A 63 3.43 8.97 16.82
N ILE A 64 3.48 8.25 15.70
CA ILE A 64 2.29 8.00 14.86
C ILE A 64 1.22 7.22 15.65
N ARG A 65 1.63 6.28 16.53
CA ARG A 65 0.68 5.55 17.40
C ARG A 65 -0.02 6.44 18.42
N LYS A 66 0.73 7.34 19.06
CA LYS A 66 0.19 8.23 20.10
C LYS A 66 -0.69 9.32 19.50
N GLU A 67 -0.27 9.86 18.36
CA GLU A 67 -0.95 10.97 17.67
C GLU A 67 -1.19 10.60 16.21
N PRO A 68 -2.13 9.67 15.93
CA PRO A 68 -2.37 9.22 14.57
C PRO A 68 -2.92 10.36 13.70
N PRO A 69 -2.38 10.54 12.49
CA PRO A 69 -2.89 11.51 11.52
C PRO A 69 -4.39 11.39 11.33
N LYS A 70 -5.07 12.53 11.17
CA LYS A 70 -6.51 12.57 10.83
C LYS A 70 -6.75 12.71 9.33
N ALA A 71 -5.73 13.05 8.56
CA ALA A 71 -5.77 13.15 7.11
C ALA A 71 -4.36 13.01 6.52
N PHE A 72 -4.30 12.65 5.25
CA PHE A 72 -3.10 12.70 4.40
C PHE A 72 -3.43 13.58 3.19
N GLY A 73 -2.96 14.83 3.21
CA GLY A 73 -3.40 15.84 2.26
C GLY A 73 -4.90 16.09 2.43
N GLU A 74 -5.66 15.97 1.35
CA GLU A 74 -7.12 16.14 1.36
C GLU A 74 -7.88 14.89 1.83
N LEU A 75 -7.22 13.73 1.89
CA LEU A 75 -7.87 12.46 2.22
C LEU A 75 -7.98 12.28 3.73
N LYS A 76 -9.20 12.30 4.27
CA LYS A 76 -9.41 12.03 5.71
C LYS A 76 -9.20 10.55 6.02
N VAL A 77 -8.78 10.30 7.26
CA VAL A 77 -8.66 8.95 7.81
C VAL A 77 -10.02 8.49 8.30
N ASN A 78 -10.59 7.48 7.62
CA ASN A 78 -11.82 6.82 8.03
C ASN A 78 -11.59 5.90 9.22
N ARG A 79 -10.47 5.16 9.19
CA ARG A 79 -10.12 4.19 10.22
C ARG A 79 -8.62 4.06 10.36
N PHE A 80 -8.17 3.92 11.61
CA PHE A 80 -6.78 3.63 11.96
C PHE A 80 -6.71 2.28 12.69
N VAL A 81 -5.75 1.44 12.31
CA VAL A 81 -5.53 0.12 12.91
C VAL A 81 -4.05 -0.02 13.27
N ASP A 82 -3.79 -0.38 14.53
CA ASP A 82 -2.46 -0.79 15.00
C ASP A 82 -2.43 -2.30 15.20
N TYR A 83 -1.69 -2.99 14.35
CA TYR A 83 -1.59 -4.45 14.39
C TYR A 83 -0.77 -4.97 15.57
N SER A 84 -0.12 -4.10 16.35
CA SER A 84 0.53 -4.54 17.59
C SER A 84 -0.48 -4.98 18.65
N LYS A 85 -1.76 -4.60 18.50
CA LYS A 85 -2.85 -4.99 19.41
C LYS A 85 -3.30 -6.45 19.25
N GLY A 86 -2.84 -7.13 18.20
CA GLY A 86 -3.02 -8.56 18.02
C GLY A 86 -4.41 -9.01 17.56
N PRO A 87 -4.66 -10.34 17.55
CA PRO A 87 -5.82 -10.94 16.89
C PRO A 87 -7.16 -10.57 17.50
N GLU A 88 -7.23 -10.34 18.80
CA GLU A 88 -8.46 -10.00 19.50
C GLU A 88 -9.05 -8.65 19.03
N VAL A 89 -8.17 -7.72 18.64
CA VAL A 89 -8.57 -6.39 18.17
C VAL A 89 -8.61 -6.31 16.65
N THR A 90 -7.68 -6.99 15.97
CA THR A 90 -7.45 -6.79 14.52
C THR A 90 -7.86 -7.97 13.65
N GLY A 91 -8.14 -9.13 14.24
CA GLY A 91 -8.37 -10.39 13.53
C GLY A 91 -7.11 -10.98 12.89
N LEU A 92 -5.94 -10.35 13.09
CA LEU A 92 -4.67 -10.75 12.48
C LEU A 92 -3.55 -10.91 13.53
N PRO A 93 -2.50 -11.71 13.25
CA PRO A 93 -1.34 -11.83 14.13
C PRO A 93 -0.69 -10.50 14.48
N VAL A 94 -0.08 -10.44 15.67
CA VAL A 94 0.65 -9.25 16.14
C VAL A 94 1.73 -8.86 15.13
N SER A 95 1.75 -7.59 14.73
CA SER A 95 2.78 -7.05 13.84
C SER A 95 3.04 -5.57 14.10
N ASP A 96 4.27 -5.12 13.90
CA ASP A 96 4.62 -3.70 13.97
C ASP A 96 4.20 -3.00 12.66
N VAL A 97 2.89 -2.82 12.51
CA VAL A 97 2.27 -2.26 11.30
C VAL A 97 1.14 -1.34 11.70
N LEU A 98 1.14 -0.15 11.12
CA LEU A 98 0.09 0.87 11.26
C LEU A 98 -0.64 1.01 9.94
N TYR A 99 -1.96 0.86 9.94
CA TYR A 99 -2.79 0.94 8.74
C TYR A 99 -3.81 2.07 8.86
N PHE A 100 -3.91 2.86 7.81
CA PHE A 100 -4.83 3.96 7.64
C PHE A 100 -5.73 3.67 6.45
N ASP A 101 -7.00 3.48 6.74
CA ASP A 101 -8.08 3.46 5.76
C ASP A 101 -8.48 4.91 5.49
N LEU A 102 -8.38 5.34 4.24
CA LEU A 102 -8.60 6.72 3.82
C LEU A 102 -9.87 6.84 2.99
N GLU A 103 -10.35 8.07 2.82
CA GLU A 103 -11.44 8.35 1.89
C GLU A 103 -11.16 7.85 0.47
N ASN A 104 -12.23 7.65 -0.30
CA ASN A 104 -12.18 7.23 -1.71
C ASN A 104 -11.51 5.88 -1.96
N ASN A 105 -11.57 4.94 -1.00
CA ASN A 105 -10.88 3.64 -1.05
C ASN A 105 -9.36 3.76 -1.22
N SER A 106 -8.78 4.84 -0.69
CA SER A 106 -7.33 4.98 -0.60
C SER A 106 -6.85 4.44 0.74
N TRP A 107 -5.56 4.15 0.84
CA TRP A 107 -4.98 3.60 2.06
C TRP A 107 -3.50 3.95 2.19
N CYS A 108 -3.02 3.97 3.42
CA CYS A 108 -1.60 4.09 3.74
C CYS A 108 -1.23 3.10 4.84
N CYS A 109 -0.06 2.49 4.75
CA CYS A 109 0.46 1.54 5.73
C CYS A 109 1.91 1.87 6.06
N VAL A 110 2.22 1.98 7.35
CA VAL A 110 3.56 2.27 7.85
C VAL A 110 4.13 1.05 8.54
N ARG A 111 5.33 0.64 8.11
CA ARG A 111 6.00 -0.55 8.64
C ARG A 111 7.51 -0.35 8.73
N PRO A 112 8.12 -0.49 9.91
CA PRO A 112 9.57 -0.56 10.05
C PRO A 112 10.09 -1.92 9.58
N SER A 113 11.33 -1.91 9.09
CA SER A 113 12.08 -3.14 8.83
C SER A 113 12.59 -3.70 10.16
N GLY A 114 12.46 -5.01 10.34
CA GLY A 114 12.94 -5.68 11.56
C GLY A 114 14.45 -5.93 11.58
N THR A 115 15.11 -5.85 10.43
CA THR A 115 16.53 -6.23 10.27
C THR A 115 17.42 -5.09 9.77
N GLU A 116 16.82 -4.02 9.25
CA GLU A 116 17.53 -2.87 8.71
C GLU A 116 16.92 -1.58 9.28
N PRO A 117 17.69 -0.48 9.44
CA PRO A 117 17.16 0.80 9.87
C PRO A 117 16.40 1.48 8.71
N LYS A 118 15.31 0.86 8.27
CA LYS A 118 14.41 1.33 7.22
C LYS A 118 12.98 1.38 7.73
N ILE A 119 12.22 2.39 7.31
CA ILE A 119 10.78 2.46 7.48
C ILE A 119 10.13 2.61 6.10
N LYS A 120 9.07 1.85 5.86
CA LYS A 120 8.36 1.78 4.59
C LYS A 120 6.95 2.31 4.77
N PHE A 121 6.57 3.19 3.85
CA PHE A 121 5.22 3.72 3.70
C PHE A 121 4.66 3.15 2.40
N TYR A 122 3.73 2.23 2.53
CA TYR A 122 2.95 1.70 1.42
C TYR A 122 1.70 2.55 1.27
N MET A 123 1.29 2.81 0.05
CA MET A 123 0.11 3.62 -0.22
C MET A 123 -0.58 3.13 -1.48
N GLY A 124 -1.89 3.22 -1.49
CA GLY A 124 -2.70 2.89 -2.65
C GLY A 124 -3.90 3.80 -2.76
N VAL A 125 -4.33 4.02 -3.99
CA VAL A 125 -5.47 4.86 -4.35
C VAL A 125 -6.38 4.13 -5.31
N LYS A 126 -7.64 4.58 -5.38
CA LYS A 126 -8.58 4.20 -6.42
C LYS A 126 -8.92 5.41 -7.28
N GLY A 127 -8.56 5.36 -8.55
CA GLY A 127 -8.92 6.34 -9.56
C GLY A 127 -10.11 5.94 -10.42
N THR A 128 -10.56 6.87 -11.24
CA THR A 128 -11.59 6.69 -12.28
C THR A 128 -10.99 6.47 -13.68
N SER A 129 -9.68 6.66 -13.83
CA SER A 129 -8.91 6.36 -15.02
C SER A 129 -7.45 6.10 -14.63
N LEU A 130 -6.61 5.66 -15.60
CA LEU A 130 -5.17 5.52 -15.38
C LEU A 130 -4.54 6.86 -14.93
N ASP A 131 -4.79 7.93 -15.67
CA ASP A 131 -4.26 9.27 -15.38
C ASP A 131 -4.75 9.84 -14.04
N ASP A 132 -6.04 9.66 -13.72
CA ASP A 132 -6.58 10.08 -12.42
C ASP A 132 -5.95 9.28 -11.27
N SER A 133 -5.78 7.96 -11.43
CA SER A 133 -5.14 7.13 -10.41
C SER A 133 -3.67 7.49 -10.21
N ASP A 134 -2.93 7.82 -11.26
CA ASP A 134 -1.52 8.23 -11.17
C ASP A 134 -1.39 9.59 -10.46
N LYS A 135 -2.24 10.57 -10.79
CA LYS A 135 -2.27 11.88 -10.12
C LYS A 135 -2.62 11.79 -8.63
N LYS A 136 -3.64 10.99 -8.30
CA LYS A 136 -4.03 10.75 -6.89
C LYS A 136 -2.92 10.08 -6.10
N LEU A 137 -2.21 9.13 -6.71
CA LEU A 137 -1.11 8.42 -6.06
C LEU A 137 0.06 9.37 -5.76
N GLU A 138 0.43 10.24 -6.70
CA GLU A 138 1.49 11.22 -6.45
C GLU A 138 1.08 12.25 -5.39
N ALA A 139 -0.15 12.74 -5.40
CA ALA A 139 -0.65 13.63 -4.34
C ALA A 139 -0.62 12.98 -2.94
N LEU A 140 -1.05 11.71 -2.83
CA LEU A 140 -0.98 10.97 -1.57
C LEU A 140 0.47 10.74 -1.14
N LYS A 141 1.37 10.45 -2.08
CA LYS A 141 2.79 10.25 -1.81
C LYS A 141 3.46 11.52 -1.28
N GLU A 142 3.20 12.67 -1.90
CA GLU A 142 3.67 13.96 -1.39
C GLU A 142 3.17 14.24 0.03
N ALA A 143 1.87 13.98 0.28
CA ALA A 143 1.29 14.14 1.61
C ALA A 143 1.95 13.22 2.65
N VAL A 144 2.19 11.95 2.32
CA VAL A 144 2.85 10.99 3.22
C VAL A 144 4.29 11.40 3.50
N VAL A 145 5.03 11.85 2.49
CA VAL A 145 6.42 12.31 2.65
C VAL A 145 6.49 13.55 3.54
N ALA A 146 5.54 14.48 3.43
CA ALA A 146 5.49 15.67 4.27
C ALA A 146 5.24 15.37 5.77
N MET A 147 4.73 14.18 6.11
CA MET A 147 4.45 13.76 7.48
C MET A 147 5.59 13.00 8.17
N ALA A 148 6.48 12.38 7.37
CA ALA A 148 7.53 11.49 7.86
C ALA A 148 8.65 12.30 8.54
#